data_AF-A0A8H7L331-F1
#
_entry.id   AF-A0A8H7L331-F1
#
_cell.length_a   1.000
_cell.length_b   1.000
_cell.length_c   1.000
_cell.angle_alpha   90.00
_cell.angle_beta   90.00
_cell.angle_gamma   90.00
#
_symmetry.space_group_name_H-M   'P 1'
#
loop_
_entity.id
_entity.type
_entity.pdbx_description
1 polymer ?
#
loop_
_entity_poly.entity_id
_entity_poly.type
_entity_poly.pdbx_seq_one_letter_code
_entity_poly.pdbx_strand_id
1 'polypeptide(L)'
;MMRFTTPAFTLAAAILVLGCDAVQLPGWTSKESVQTDKRDGMSGGFETEPNGTEYLWVIEDVYEGQNFFDGWNFFAYTDPTHGQVNFVNQSTAFSSGLAYVTDDNRIIMKADNTTYLDEGAIRDSVRIQSNKEYNESIIIVDLNHAPYGCGVWPAFWCNNSLDDQPRLAMEG
;
A
#
# COMPACT_ATOMS: atom_id res chain seq x y z
N MET A 1 -0.81 -2.24 -14.25
CA MET A 1 0.61 -2.05 -14.65
C MET A 1 0.87 -0.55 -14.72
N MET A 2 1.75 -0.03 -13.87
CA MET A 2 2.08 1.40 -13.83
C MET A 2 3.60 1.51 -13.93
N ARG A 3 4.10 2.26 -14.92
CA ARG A 3 5.52 2.55 -15.13
C ARG A 3 5.77 3.96 -14.59
N PHE A 4 6.71 4.09 -13.66
CA PHE A 4 7.10 5.38 -13.08
C PHE A 4 8.53 5.72 -13.51
N THR A 5 8.75 6.93 -14.04
CA THR A 5 10.03 7.35 -14.66
C THR A 5 10.64 8.60 -13.97
N THR A 6 10.37 8.80 -12.68
CA THR A 6 10.84 9.95 -11.87
C THR A 6 11.27 9.44 -10.47
N PRO A 7 11.88 10.27 -9.58
CA PRO A 7 12.92 9.84 -8.62
C PRO A 7 12.49 8.73 -7.65
N ALA A 8 13.49 8.09 -7.03
CA ALA A 8 13.33 6.96 -6.13
C ALA A 8 12.11 7.10 -5.19
N PHE A 9 11.24 6.09 -5.20
CA PHE A 9 9.96 6.11 -4.50
C PHE A 9 9.79 4.86 -3.62
N THR A 10 9.12 5.01 -2.50
CA THR A 10 8.63 3.91 -1.68
C THR A 10 7.21 3.53 -2.09
N LEU A 11 6.83 2.28 -1.82
CA LEU A 11 5.45 1.83 -1.91
C LEU A 11 4.74 2.17 -0.60
N ALA A 12 3.47 2.57 -0.66
CA ALA A 12 2.67 2.83 0.52
C ALA A 12 1.24 2.31 0.35
N ALA A 13 0.69 1.78 1.44
CA ALA A 13 -0.70 1.33 1.51
C ALA A 13 -1.35 1.86 2.79
N ALA A 14 -2.56 2.42 2.67
CA ALA A 14 -3.28 2.99 3.80
C ALA A 14 -4.78 2.76 3.69
N ILE A 15 -5.45 2.74 4.84
CA ILE A 15 -6.91 2.78 4.94
C ILE A 15 -7.28 4.04 5.72
N LEU A 16 -7.65 5.10 5.01
CA LEU A 16 -8.07 6.37 5.61
C LEU A 16 -9.57 6.32 5.92
N VAL A 17 -9.98 7.05 6.95
CA VAL A 17 -11.39 7.22 7.31
C VAL A 17 -11.72 8.71 7.18
N LEU A 18 -12.61 9.06 6.26
CA LEU A 18 -13.07 10.43 6.01
C LEU A 18 -14.48 10.63 6.57
N GLY A 19 -14.78 11.86 7.02
CA GLY A 19 -16.14 12.27 7.37
C GLY A 19 -17.10 12.10 6.18
N CYS A 20 -18.35 11.72 6.47
CA CYS A 20 -19.34 11.39 5.45
C CYS A 20 -19.86 12.65 4.73
N ASP A 21 -19.44 12.87 3.49
CA ASP A 21 -20.25 13.50 2.44
C ASP A 21 -20.19 12.58 1.21
N ALA A 22 -21.31 11.95 0.90
CA ALA A 22 -21.37 10.80 0.00
C ALA A 22 -21.10 11.16 -1.47
N VAL A 23 -20.13 10.48 -2.10
CA VAL A 23 -20.13 10.22 -3.54
C VAL A 23 -19.98 8.72 -3.76
N GLN A 24 -21.04 8.07 -4.23
CA GLN A 24 -20.97 6.71 -4.76
C GLN A 24 -20.08 6.72 -6.01
N LEU A 25 -18.95 6.02 -5.98
CA LEU A 25 -18.19 5.73 -7.19
C LEU A 25 -18.96 4.71 -8.03
N PRO A 26 -19.33 5.01 -9.29
CA PRO A 26 -20.01 4.07 -10.14
C PRO A 26 -19.04 3.03 -10.73
N GLY A 27 -19.47 1.76 -10.76
CA GLY A 27 -19.01 0.77 -11.73
C GLY A 27 -17.75 -0.01 -11.37
N TRP A 28 -17.90 -1.05 -10.56
CA TRP A 28 -16.95 -2.18 -10.55
C TRP A 28 -17.68 -3.43 -11.02
N THR A 29 -17.91 -3.51 -12.33
CA THR A 29 -18.59 -4.64 -12.97
C THR A 29 -17.69 -5.29 -14.01
N SER A 30 -16.56 -5.84 -13.57
CA SER A 30 -15.98 -7.10 -14.07
C SER A 30 -14.69 -7.41 -13.31
N LYS A 31 -14.57 -8.65 -12.80
CA LYS A 31 -13.29 -9.22 -12.42
C LYS A 31 -12.62 -9.76 -13.68
N GLU A 32 -11.80 -8.96 -14.32
CA GLU A 32 -10.79 -9.50 -15.23
C GLU A 32 -9.51 -9.74 -14.43
N SER A 33 -9.33 -10.98 -13.98
CA SER A 33 -8.03 -11.41 -13.46
C SER A 33 -7.13 -11.73 -14.65
N VAL A 34 -6.22 -10.82 -14.98
CA VAL A 34 -5.11 -11.16 -15.88
C VAL A 34 -4.19 -12.08 -15.09
N GLN A 35 -4.04 -13.33 -15.54
CA GLN A 35 -3.01 -14.22 -15.01
C GLN A 35 -1.65 -13.67 -15.47
N THR A 36 -0.92 -13.03 -14.57
CA THR A 36 0.45 -12.60 -14.82
C THR A 36 1.38 -13.62 -14.18
N ASP A 37 1.94 -14.52 -14.98
CA ASP A 37 2.95 -15.46 -14.49
C ASP A 37 4.25 -14.71 -14.16
N LYS A 38 4.83 -15.02 -13.00
CA LYS A 38 6.16 -14.56 -12.60
C LYS A 38 7.18 -15.11 -13.62
N ARG A 39 7.97 -14.23 -14.26
CA ARG A 39 9.09 -14.63 -15.11
C ARG A 39 10.33 -14.77 -14.22
N ASP A 40 10.69 -16.01 -13.92
CA ASP A 40 11.72 -16.33 -12.92
C ASP A 40 13.15 -16.32 -13.50
N GLY A 41 13.37 -15.77 -14.71
CA GLY A 41 14.69 -15.70 -15.33
C GLY A 41 14.77 -15.07 -16.73
N MET A 42 15.98 -15.02 -17.28
CA MET A 42 16.35 -14.44 -18.59
C MET A 42 15.78 -15.18 -19.82
N SER A 43 14.91 -16.18 -19.64
CA SER A 43 14.46 -17.07 -20.73
C SER A 43 13.31 -16.51 -21.58
N GLY A 44 12.85 -15.29 -21.30
CA GLY A 44 11.92 -14.54 -22.16
C GLY A 44 12.69 -13.63 -23.12
N GLY A 45 12.15 -13.41 -24.32
CA GLY A 45 12.73 -12.44 -25.26
C GLY A 45 12.83 -11.05 -24.63
N PHE A 46 13.85 -10.29 -25.03
CA PHE A 46 13.96 -8.88 -24.65
C PHE A 46 12.81 -8.09 -25.27
N GLU A 47 12.24 -7.18 -24.49
CA GLU A 47 11.30 -6.18 -24.99
C GLU A 47 12.10 -5.02 -25.59
N THR A 48 11.56 -4.32 -26.59
CA THR A 48 12.28 -3.25 -27.29
C THR A 48 11.58 -1.91 -27.12
N GLU A 49 12.31 -0.88 -26.67
CA GLU A 49 11.83 0.50 -26.65
C GLU A 49 11.71 1.08 -28.07
N PRO A 50 10.93 2.15 -28.30
CA PRO A 50 10.82 2.81 -29.62
C PRO A 50 12.17 3.29 -30.21
N ASN A 51 13.18 3.48 -29.37
CA ASN A 51 14.54 3.87 -29.78
C ASN A 51 15.43 2.67 -30.16
N GLY A 52 14.91 1.44 -30.11
CA GLY A 52 15.65 0.21 -30.43
C GLY A 52 16.43 -0.40 -29.26
N THR A 53 16.35 0.17 -28.05
CA THR A 53 17.02 -0.39 -26.87
C THR A 53 16.24 -1.60 -26.34
N GLU A 54 16.94 -2.70 -26.11
CA GLU A 54 16.37 -3.92 -25.52
C GLU A 54 16.40 -3.86 -23.99
N TYR A 55 15.34 -4.34 -23.34
CA TYR A 55 15.25 -4.45 -21.89
C TYR A 55 14.53 -5.74 -21.47
N LEU A 56 14.74 -6.13 -20.22
CA LEU A 56 14.05 -7.25 -19.59
C LEU A 56 13.62 -6.84 -18.18
N TRP A 57 12.33 -7.00 -17.90
CA TRP A 57 11.82 -6.87 -16.53
C TRP A 57 12.06 -8.18 -15.78
N VAL A 58 12.84 -8.10 -14.70
CA VAL A 58 13.10 -9.21 -13.78
C VAL A 58 12.52 -8.88 -12.41
N ILE A 59 12.19 -9.92 -11.65
CA ILE A 59 11.67 -9.77 -10.29
C ILE A 59 12.79 -9.26 -9.40
N GLU A 60 12.57 -8.12 -8.75
CA GLU A 60 13.51 -7.56 -7.80
C GLU A 60 13.15 -7.95 -6.36
N ASP A 61 11.90 -7.76 -5.96
CA ASP A 61 11.40 -8.14 -4.64
C ASP A 61 10.04 -8.81 -4.74
N VAL A 62 9.76 -9.68 -3.76
CA VAL A 62 8.46 -10.31 -3.56
C VAL A 62 8.07 -10.15 -2.09
N TYR A 63 7.01 -9.39 -1.84
CA TYR A 63 6.42 -9.27 -0.51
C TYR A 63 5.24 -10.25 -0.39
N GLU A 64 5.46 -11.40 0.25
CA GLU A 64 4.42 -12.42 0.45
C GLU A 64 4.68 -13.27 1.70
N GLY A 65 3.67 -14.02 2.13
CA GLY A 65 3.79 -14.99 3.23
C GLY A 65 3.91 -14.37 4.62
N GLN A 66 4.34 -15.20 5.58
CA GLN A 66 4.44 -14.83 7.00
C GLN A 66 5.35 -13.62 7.25
N ASN A 67 6.37 -13.44 6.41
CA ASN A 67 7.36 -12.37 6.55
C ASN A 67 6.99 -11.12 5.74
N PHE A 68 5.76 -11.02 5.24
CA PHE A 68 5.31 -9.88 4.41
C PHE A 68 5.66 -8.54 5.06
N PHE A 69 5.37 -8.37 6.35
CA PHE A 69 5.54 -7.11 7.08
C PHE A 69 6.99 -6.77 7.43
N ASP A 70 7.96 -7.68 7.27
CA ASP A 70 9.38 -7.42 7.55
C ASP A 70 9.96 -6.36 6.59
N GLY A 71 9.35 -6.26 5.41
CA GLY A 71 9.71 -5.30 4.38
C GLY A 71 9.10 -3.90 4.54
N TRP A 72 8.35 -3.64 5.61
CA TRP A 72 7.53 -2.44 5.74
C TRP A 72 7.66 -1.75 7.10
N ASN A 73 7.62 -0.43 7.06
CA ASN A 73 7.48 0.43 8.21
C ASN A 73 6.02 0.79 8.44
N PHE A 74 5.58 0.82 9.70
CA PHE A 74 4.25 1.29 10.07
C PHE A 74 4.30 2.79 10.36
N PHE A 75 3.61 3.57 9.52
CA PHE A 75 3.44 5.00 9.74
C PHE A 75 2.50 5.21 10.93
N ALA A 76 2.97 5.88 11.97
CA ALA A 76 2.20 6.11 13.20
C ALA A 76 2.13 7.61 13.57
N TYR A 77 2.22 8.48 12.55
CA TYR A 77 2.10 9.92 12.72
C TYR A 77 0.70 10.41 12.36
N THR A 78 0.43 11.69 12.63
CA THR A 78 -0.81 12.36 12.21
C THR A 78 -0.97 12.24 10.70
N ASP A 79 -2.20 11.93 10.27
CA ASP A 79 -2.50 11.81 8.84
C ASP A 79 -2.25 13.14 8.10
N PRO A 80 -1.32 13.18 7.12
CA PRO A 80 -1.08 14.37 6.31
C PRO A 80 -2.30 14.83 5.50
N THR A 81 -3.27 13.95 5.26
CA THR A 81 -4.51 14.29 4.55
C THR A 81 -5.64 14.77 5.46
N HIS A 82 -5.38 14.85 6.77
CA HIS A 82 -6.32 15.34 7.79
C HIS A 82 -7.62 14.53 7.89
N GLY A 83 -7.54 13.21 7.68
CA GLY A 83 -8.64 12.27 7.90
C GLY A 83 -8.94 12.01 9.38
N GLN A 84 -10.10 11.41 9.66
CA GLN A 84 -10.54 11.00 11.00
C GLN A 84 -9.94 9.63 11.38
N VAL A 85 -8.62 9.58 11.38
CA VAL A 85 -7.87 8.33 11.54
C VAL A 85 -6.74 8.50 12.55
N ASN A 86 -6.50 7.44 13.32
CA ASN A 86 -5.30 7.27 14.13
C ASN A 86 -4.47 6.13 13.54
N PHE A 87 -3.35 6.45 12.88
CA PHE A 87 -2.46 5.40 12.40
C PHE A 87 -1.63 4.85 13.55
N VAL A 88 -1.73 3.55 13.79
CA VAL A 88 -1.05 2.89 14.91
C VAL A 88 0.28 2.27 14.46
N ASN A 89 1.23 2.18 15.40
CA ASN A 89 2.50 1.49 15.16
C ASN A 89 2.31 -0.03 14.99
N GLN A 90 3.37 -0.71 14.51
CA GLN A 90 3.33 -2.15 14.21
C GLN A 90 2.90 -3.02 15.40
N SER A 91 3.43 -2.76 16.59
CA SER A 91 3.10 -3.54 17.79
C SER A 91 1.61 -3.44 18.10
N THR A 92 1.05 -2.23 18.09
CA THR A 92 -0.38 -2.00 18.32
C THR A 92 -1.23 -2.59 17.20
N ALA A 93 -0.81 -2.44 15.94
CA ALA A 93 -1.51 -3.01 14.80
C ALA A 93 -1.66 -4.53 14.92
N PHE A 94 -0.61 -5.23 15.36
CA PHE A 94 -0.63 -6.67 15.55
C PHE A 94 -1.45 -7.07 16.79
N SER A 95 -1.24 -6.42 17.94
CA SER A 95 -1.96 -6.75 19.17
C SER A 95 -3.46 -6.48 19.08
N SER A 96 -3.86 -5.45 18.34
CA SER A 96 -5.26 -5.06 18.13
C SER A 96 -5.89 -5.76 16.91
N GLY A 97 -5.16 -6.65 16.24
CA GLY A 97 -5.65 -7.42 15.09
C GLY A 97 -5.99 -6.56 13.87
N LEU A 98 -5.36 -5.40 13.72
CA LEU A 98 -5.51 -4.50 12.57
C LEU A 98 -4.60 -4.89 11.40
N ALA A 99 -3.46 -5.51 11.69
CA ALA A 99 -2.59 -6.12 10.70
C ALA A 99 -2.12 -7.49 11.18
N TYR A 100 -2.12 -8.49 10.30
CA TYR A 100 -1.59 -9.83 10.58
C TYR A 100 -1.50 -10.66 9.29
N VAL A 101 -0.79 -11.78 9.35
CA VAL A 101 -0.80 -12.80 8.30
C VAL A 101 -1.54 -14.02 8.85
N THR A 102 -2.45 -14.59 8.06
CA THR A 102 -3.16 -15.83 8.43
C THR A 102 -2.26 -17.05 8.25
N ASP A 103 -2.65 -18.19 8.83
CA ASP A 103 -1.91 -19.45 8.68
C ASP A 103 -1.78 -19.91 7.20
N ASP A 104 -2.73 -19.53 6.34
CA ASP A 104 -2.73 -19.78 4.90
C ASP A 104 -2.04 -18.66 4.07
N ASN A 105 -1.18 -17.86 4.70
CA ASN A 105 -0.36 -16.81 4.06
C ASN A 105 -1.16 -15.66 3.44
N ARG A 106 -2.36 -15.36 3.94
CA ARG A 106 -3.12 -14.18 3.51
C ARG A 106 -2.76 -13.00 4.39
N ILE A 107 -2.34 -11.92 3.74
CA ILE A 107 -2.03 -10.67 4.41
C ILE A 107 -3.35 -9.95 4.71
N ILE A 108 -3.56 -9.59 5.97
CA ILE A 108 -4.72 -8.81 6.40
C ILE A 108 -4.26 -7.46 6.92
N MET A 109 -4.88 -6.41 6.39
CA MET A 109 -4.78 -5.04 6.89
C MET A 109 -6.18 -4.43 6.91
N LYS A 110 -6.57 -3.85 8.06
CA LYS A 110 -7.89 -3.26 8.25
C LYS A 110 -7.86 -2.11 9.25
N ALA A 111 -8.85 -1.22 9.15
CA ALA A 111 -9.19 -0.31 10.24
C ALA A 111 -9.94 -1.05 11.36
N ASP A 112 -10.02 -0.45 12.55
CA ASP A 112 -10.86 -0.97 13.63
C ASP A 112 -12.32 -1.02 13.17
N ASN A 113 -12.85 -2.23 13.06
CA ASN A 113 -14.22 -2.50 12.64
C ASN A 113 -15.09 -3.08 13.75
N THR A 114 -14.66 -2.94 15.00
CA THR A 114 -15.32 -3.52 16.18
C THR A 114 -15.80 -2.49 17.18
N THR A 115 -15.11 -1.35 17.29
CA THR A 115 -15.48 -0.30 18.23
C THR A 115 -16.51 0.65 17.64
N TYR A 116 -17.57 0.92 18.42
CA TYR A 116 -18.50 2.02 18.18
C TYR A 116 -17.86 3.32 18.67
N LEU A 117 -17.85 4.32 17.79
CA LEU A 117 -17.23 5.62 18.04
C LEU A 117 -18.31 6.69 18.12
N ASP A 118 -18.15 7.63 19.04
CA ASP A 118 -18.97 8.84 19.09
C ASP A 118 -18.72 9.71 17.84
N GLU A 119 -19.64 10.64 17.57
CA GLU A 119 -19.49 11.56 16.44
C GLU A 119 -18.20 12.39 16.55
N GLY A 120 -17.41 12.40 15.48
CA GLY A 120 -16.13 13.11 15.41
C GLY A 120 -14.95 12.39 16.07
N ALA A 121 -15.16 11.21 16.67
CA ALA A 121 -14.05 10.41 17.19
C ALA A 121 -13.25 9.75 16.06
N ILE A 122 -11.94 9.67 16.27
CA ILE A 122 -10.98 9.09 15.32
C ILE A 122 -10.96 7.56 15.41
N ARG A 123 -10.76 6.91 14.26
CA ARG A 123 -10.71 5.44 14.18
C ARG A 123 -9.28 4.94 14.00
N ASP A 124 -8.90 3.93 14.76
CA ASP A 124 -7.60 3.28 14.58
C ASP A 124 -7.52 2.58 13.22
N SER A 125 -6.39 2.76 12.55
CA SER A 125 -6.11 2.17 11.25
C SER A 125 -4.62 1.94 11.05
N VAL A 126 -4.26 1.36 9.92
CA VAL A 126 -2.88 1.03 9.56
C VAL A 126 -2.49 1.73 8.26
N ARG A 127 -1.25 2.19 8.22
CA ARG A 127 -0.56 2.66 7.02
C ARG A 127 0.84 2.08 7.05
N ILE A 128 1.23 1.46 5.94
CA ILE A 128 2.56 0.88 5.77
C ILE A 128 3.29 1.56 4.62
N GLN A 129 4.62 1.62 4.73
CA GLN A 129 5.52 2.13 3.71
C GLN A 129 6.69 1.15 3.54
N SER A 130 7.07 0.83 2.30
CA SER A 130 8.17 -0.11 2.06
C SER A 130 9.48 0.44 2.63
N ASN A 131 10.29 -0.44 3.20
CA ASN A 131 11.62 -0.09 3.69
C ASN A 131 12.57 0.24 2.52
N LYS A 132 12.31 -0.35 1.35
CA LYS A 132 13.08 -0.18 0.13
C LYS A 132 12.46 0.89 -0.76
N GLU A 133 13.33 1.65 -1.40
CA GLU A 133 13.01 2.56 -2.48
C GLU A 133 13.25 1.89 -3.83
N TYR A 134 12.42 2.25 -4.79
CA TYR A 134 12.41 1.72 -6.15
C TYR A 134 12.61 2.85 -7.14
N ASN A 135 13.29 2.56 -8.26
CA ASN A 135 13.40 3.47 -9.38
C ASN A 135 13.09 2.69 -10.67
N GLU A 136 12.39 3.33 -11.61
CA GLU A 136 12.01 2.73 -12.90
C GLU A 136 11.53 1.28 -12.78
N SER A 137 10.39 1.07 -12.11
CA SER A 137 9.92 -0.26 -11.75
C SER A 137 8.52 -0.56 -12.27
N ILE A 138 8.22 -1.84 -12.42
CA ILE A 138 6.85 -2.34 -12.55
C ILE A 138 6.43 -2.89 -11.19
N ILE A 139 5.33 -2.37 -10.68
CA ILE A 139 4.72 -2.86 -9.44
C ILE A 139 3.45 -3.63 -9.79
N ILE A 140 3.35 -4.84 -9.26
CA ILE A 140 2.18 -5.70 -9.38
C ILE A 140 1.67 -5.97 -7.96
N VAL A 141 0.39 -5.68 -7.74
CA VAL A 141 -0.30 -6.00 -6.49
C VAL A 141 -1.45 -6.92 -6.82
N ASP A 142 -1.46 -8.09 -6.20
CA ASP A 142 -2.58 -9.03 -6.23
C ASP A 142 -3.40 -8.86 -4.94
N LEU A 143 -4.66 -8.45 -5.08
CA LEU A 143 -5.56 -8.20 -3.95
C LEU A 143 -6.75 -9.12 -4.02
N ASN A 144 -6.96 -9.92 -2.98
CA ASN A 144 -8.21 -10.65 -2.82
C ASN A 144 -9.40 -9.71 -2.54
N HIS A 145 -9.14 -8.60 -1.84
CA HIS A 145 -10.16 -7.64 -1.41
C HIS A 145 -9.53 -6.28 -1.07
N ALA A 146 -10.12 -5.19 -1.55
CA ALA A 146 -9.80 -3.83 -1.11
C ALA A 146 -10.87 -3.32 -0.11
N PRO A 147 -10.51 -2.47 0.86
CA PRO A 147 -11.49 -1.87 1.78
C PRO A 147 -12.58 -1.09 1.04
N TYR A 148 -13.80 -1.08 1.57
CA TYR A 148 -14.93 -0.35 1.01
C TYR A 148 -15.90 0.09 2.10
N GLY A 149 -16.67 1.14 1.82
CA GLY A 149 -17.69 1.67 2.73
C GLY A 149 -17.77 3.19 2.70
N CYS A 150 -18.86 3.75 3.25
CA CYS A 150 -18.98 5.19 3.43
C CYS A 150 -17.92 5.69 4.40
N GLY A 151 -17.26 6.79 4.04
CA GLY A 151 -16.20 7.37 4.84
C GLY A 151 -14.90 6.55 4.85
N VAL A 152 -14.74 5.57 3.95
CA VAL A 152 -13.46 4.84 3.78
C VAL A 152 -12.76 5.35 2.53
N TRP A 153 -11.48 5.67 2.66
CA TRP A 153 -10.59 6.02 1.55
C TRP A 153 -9.36 5.10 1.56
N PRO A 154 -9.41 3.95 0.86
CA PRO A 154 -8.26 3.09 0.71
C PRO A 154 -7.31 3.66 -0.36
N ALA A 155 -6.01 3.48 -0.15
CA ALA A 155 -5.00 3.84 -1.14
C ALA A 155 -3.86 2.82 -1.17
N PHE A 156 -3.45 2.45 -2.37
CA PHE A 156 -2.14 1.89 -2.67
C PHE A 156 -1.46 2.85 -3.63
N TRP A 157 -0.31 3.37 -3.25
CA TRP A 157 0.34 4.47 -3.95
C TRP A 157 1.85 4.39 -3.81
N CYS A 158 2.55 5.20 -4.60
CA CYS A 158 4.00 5.38 -4.52
C CYS A 158 4.28 6.83 -4.15
N ASN A 159 5.30 7.05 -3.34
CA ASN A 159 5.69 8.37 -2.90
C ASN A 159 7.20 8.50 -2.78
N ASN A 160 7.70 9.72 -2.82
CA ASN A 160 9.09 9.96 -2.54
C ASN A 160 9.37 9.66 -1.05
N SER A 161 10.51 9.04 -0.75
CA SER A 161 10.89 8.70 0.63
C SER A 161 11.02 9.93 1.54
N LEU A 162 11.16 11.12 0.95
CA LEU A 162 11.23 12.41 1.65
C LEU A 162 9.86 12.99 2.05
N ASP A 163 8.75 12.51 1.47
CA ASP A 163 7.44 13.14 1.66
C ASP A 163 6.69 12.61 2.89
N ASP A 164 7.04 11.42 3.37
CA ASP A 164 6.35 10.72 4.46
C ASP A 164 7.14 10.62 5.77
N GLN A 165 8.45 10.85 5.74
CA GLN A 165 9.23 10.97 6.97
C GLN A 165 8.98 12.36 7.55
N PRO A 166 8.79 12.53 8.88
CA PRO A 166 8.87 13.84 9.47
C PRO A 166 10.28 14.37 9.17
N ARG A 167 10.38 15.29 8.20
CA ARG A 167 11.59 16.05 7.94
C ARG A 167 12.04 16.58 9.29
N LEU A 168 13.19 16.08 9.76
CA LEU A 168 14.03 16.61 10.82
C LEU A 168 13.46 17.88 11.45
N ALA A 169 12.65 17.74 12.51
CA ALA A 169 12.44 18.80 13.48
C ALA A 169 13.68 18.89 14.38
N MET A 170 14.83 19.08 13.75
CA MET A 170 16.11 19.47 14.31
C MET A 170 16.84 20.18 13.18
N GLU A 171 16.62 21.48 13.07
CA GLU A 171 17.62 22.54 12.93
C GLU A 171 16.90 23.87 12.64
N GLY A 172 17.12 24.82 13.56
CA GLY A 172 16.48 26.12 13.68
C GLY A 172 16.49 26.58 15.13
#